data_AF-A0A8T4AA80-F1
#
_entry.id   AF-A0A8T4AA80-F1
#
_cell.length_a   1.000
_cell.length_b   1.000
_cell.length_c   1.000
_cell.angle_alpha   90.00
_cell.angle_beta   90.00
_cell.angle_gamma   90.00
#
_symmetry.space_group_name_H-M   'P 1'
#
loop_
_entity.id
_entity.type
_entity.pdbx_description
1 polymer ?
#
loop_
_entity_poly.entity_id
_entity_poly.type
_entity_poly.pdbx_seq_one_letter_code
_entity_poly.pdbx_strand_id
1 'polypeptide(L)'
;MDIGKLRYHIATRKKVKEGQIGGIVSIKSLMLTLVDMSDEDILSSQGLSELRKKRIVRLTEEAQKQGMLLTYEDLNALLLSSVSTLKRDVSTLKKQGCFVHLKGRR
;
A
#
# COMPACT_ATOMS: atom_id res chain seq x y z
N MET A 1 -8.98 21.15 1.51
CA MET A 1 -9.25 20.25 2.66
C MET A 1 -8.51 18.96 2.41
N ASP A 2 -7.73 18.48 3.39
CA ASP A 2 -7.04 17.19 3.33
C ASP A 2 -8.01 16.04 3.64
N ILE A 3 -8.97 15.81 2.73
CA ILE A 3 -9.98 14.74 2.90
C ILE A 3 -9.31 13.40 2.64
N GLY A 4 -9.65 12.39 3.46
CA GLY A 4 -9.26 11.00 3.23
C GLY A 4 -7.78 10.66 3.50
N LYS A 5 -6.98 11.60 4.01
CA LYS A 5 -5.63 11.32 4.49
C LYS A 5 -5.65 10.60 5.84
N LEU A 6 -4.75 9.64 6.01
CA LEU A 6 -4.53 8.93 7.27
C LEU A 6 -3.04 8.82 7.59
N ARG A 7 -2.74 8.71 8.88
CA ARG A 7 -1.41 8.34 9.36
C ARG A 7 -1.35 6.82 9.55
N TYR A 8 -0.47 6.15 8.81
CA TYR A 8 -0.27 4.71 8.87
C TYR A 8 1.07 4.37 9.52
N HIS A 9 1.10 3.41 10.45
CA HIS A 9 2.31 3.02 11.15
C HIS A 9 2.82 1.66 10.66
N ILE A 10 4.06 1.63 10.18
CA ILE A 10 4.74 0.39 9.76
C ILE A 10 5.81 0.02 10.77
N ALA A 11 5.70 -1.19 11.31
CA ALA A 11 6.74 -1.79 12.11
C ALA A 11 7.89 -2.26 11.22
N THR A 12 9.09 -1.73 11.45
CA THR A 12 10.31 -2.16 10.77
C THR A 12 11.22 -2.90 11.72
N ARG A 13 11.69 -4.08 11.33
CA ARG A 13 12.77 -4.77 12.04
C ARG A 13 14.11 -4.25 11.53
N LYS A 14 14.98 -3.79 12.43
CA LYS A 14 16.38 -3.55 12.10
C LYS A 14 17.09 -4.91 11.99
N LYS A 15 17.85 -5.15 10.92
CA LYS A 15 18.75 -6.32 10.88
C LYS A 15 19.82 -6.11 11.95
N VAL A 16 19.88 -7.02 12.92
CA VAL A 16 20.99 -7.09 13.89
C VAL A 16 22.08 -7.95 13.26
N LYS A 17 23.36 -7.69 13.58
CA LYS A 17 24.49 -8.54 13.16
C LYS A 17 24.29 -9.96 13.72
N GLU A 18 24.78 -10.96 12.98
CA GLU A 18 24.72 -12.39 13.36
C GLU A 18 25.20 -12.59 14.81
N GLY A 19 24.36 -13.22 15.64
CA GLY A 19 24.69 -13.57 17.04
C GLY A 19 24.00 -12.76 18.16
N GLN A 20 23.20 -11.73 17.87
CA GLN A 20 22.44 -10.98 18.90
C GLN A 20 20.93 -11.29 18.88
N ILE A 21 20.37 -11.61 20.05
CA ILE A 21 18.94 -11.86 20.26
C ILE A 21 18.15 -10.53 20.22
N GLY A 22 17.17 -10.44 19.32
CA GLY A 22 16.05 -9.50 19.41
C GLY A 22 16.34 -8.08 18.92
N GLY A 23 16.16 -7.84 17.61
CA GLY A 23 16.28 -6.50 17.03
C GLY A 23 15.14 -5.56 17.43
N ILE A 24 15.50 -4.33 17.80
CA ILE A 24 14.58 -3.21 18.05
C ILE A 24 13.63 -3.06 16.86
N VAL A 25 12.32 -3.09 17.13
CA VAL A 25 11.28 -2.73 16.16
C VAL A 25 11.19 -1.20 16.14
N SER A 26 11.57 -0.58 15.03
CA SER A 26 11.36 0.85 14.82
C SER A 26 10.03 1.04 14.10
N ILE A 27 9.12 1.81 14.71
CA ILE A 27 7.85 2.21 14.10
C ILE A 27 8.10 3.48 13.30
N LYS A 28 7.75 3.46 12.01
CA LYS A 28 7.73 4.66 11.16
C LYS A 28 6.29 4.98 10.77
N SER A 29 5.97 6.26 10.68
CA SER A 29 4.66 6.74 10.23
C SER A 29 4.71 7.21 8.79
N LEU A 30 3.63 6.95 8.05
CA LEU A 30 3.37 7.43 6.70
C LEU A 30 2.10 8.27 6.69
N MET A 31 2.07 9.31 5.86
CA MET A 31 0.83 9.97 5.47
C MET A 31 0.35 9.38 4.14
N LEU A 32 -0.83 8.75 4.14
CA LEU A 32 -1.42 8.10 2.98
C LEU A 32 -2.79 8.69 2.68
N THR A 33 -3.17 8.77 1.41
CA THR A 33 -4.48 9.25 0.95
C THR A 33 -5.37 8.05 0.64
N LEU A 34 -6.13 7.57 1.63
CA LEU A 34 -6.98 6.39 1.47
C LEU A 34 -8.18 6.67 0.55
N VAL A 35 -8.78 7.86 0.68
CA VAL A 35 -9.90 8.31 -0.14
C VAL A 35 -9.49 9.61 -0.83
N ASP A 36 -9.60 9.64 -2.15
CA ASP A 36 -9.34 10.84 -2.96
C ASP A 36 -10.66 11.37 -3.53
N MET A 37 -10.72 12.67 -3.84
CA MET A 37 -11.93 13.29 -4.40
C MET A 37 -12.32 12.68 -5.74
N SER A 38 -11.37 12.15 -6.52
CA SER A 38 -11.62 11.47 -7.79
C SER A 38 -12.15 10.04 -7.64
N ASP A 39 -12.21 9.49 -6.42
CA ASP A 39 -12.64 8.11 -6.20
C ASP A 39 -14.11 7.88 -6.57
N GLU A 40 -14.97 8.89 -6.36
CA GLU A 40 -16.40 8.80 -6.70
C GLU A 40 -16.59 8.66 -8.22
N ASP A 41 -15.86 9.46 -8.99
CA ASP A 41 -15.91 9.41 -10.46
C ASP A 41 -15.40 8.05 -10.98
N ILE A 42 -14.33 7.52 -10.40
CA ILE A 42 -13.80 6.20 -10.74
C ILE A 42 -14.81 5.11 -10.38
N LEU A 43 -15.41 5.20 -9.19
CA LEU A 43 -16.41 4.22 -8.74
C LEU A 43 -17.61 4.19 -9.67
N SER A 44 -18.13 5.36 -10.04
CA SER A 44 -19.30 5.51 -10.91
C SER A 44 -19.01 5.04 -12.35
N SER A 45 -17.85 5.39 -12.90
CA SER A 45 -17.51 5.08 -14.30
C SER A 45 -16.93 3.68 -14.53
N GLN A 46 -16.22 3.12 -13.54
CA GLN A 46 -15.38 1.94 -13.73
C GLN A 46 -15.55 0.86 -12.64
N GLY A 47 -16.28 1.17 -11.57
CA GLY A 47 -16.63 0.22 -10.51
C GLY A 47 -15.52 -0.05 -9.49
N LEU A 48 -15.87 -0.90 -8.51
CA LEU A 48 -15.05 -1.17 -7.32
C LEU A 48 -13.67 -1.74 -7.63
N SER A 49 -13.55 -2.54 -8.69
CA SER A 49 -12.27 -3.18 -9.03
C SER A 49 -11.23 -2.17 -9.53
N GLU A 50 -11.64 -1.22 -10.37
CA GLU A 50 -10.75 -0.15 -10.84
C GLU A 50 -10.44 0.84 -9.71
N LEU A 51 -11.43 1.19 -8.89
CA LEU A 51 -11.20 2.02 -7.70
C LEU A 51 -10.13 1.41 -6.79
N ARG A 52 -10.23 0.11 -6.49
CA ARG A 52 -9.23 -0.58 -5.66
C ARG A 52 -7.85 -0.57 -6.30
N LYS A 53 -7.74 -0.79 -7.61
CA LYS A 53 -6.48 -0.71 -8.35
C LYS A 53 -5.88 0.70 -8.30
N LYS A 54 -6.68 1.75 -8.46
CA LYS A 54 -6.25 3.14 -8.32
C LYS A 54 -5.75 3.46 -6.93
N ARG A 55 -6.44 2.98 -5.89
CA ARG A 55 -5.96 3.10 -4.50
C ARG A 55 -4.66 2.34 -4.26
N ILE A 56 -4.49 1.12 -4.79
CA ILE A 56 -3.22 0.37 -4.69
C ILE A 56 -2.05 1.18 -5.25
N VAL A 57 -2.19 1.73 -6.47
CA VAL A 57 -1.14 2.54 -7.09
C VAL A 57 -0.82 3.74 -6.21
N ARG A 58 -1.84 4.53 -5.84
CA ARG A 58 -1.67 5.74 -5.02
C ARG A 58 -0.95 5.45 -3.69
N LEU A 59 -1.44 4.48 -2.93
CA LEU A 59 -0.90 4.15 -1.61
C LEU A 59 0.55 3.66 -1.68
N THR A 60 0.88 2.85 -2.70
CA THR A 60 2.24 2.34 -2.88
C THR A 60 3.21 3.41 -3.36
N GLU A 61 2.77 4.33 -4.22
CA GLU A 61 3.56 5.50 -4.63
C GLU A 61 3.81 6.47 -3.46
N GLU A 62 2.78 6.78 -2.66
CA GLU A 62 2.92 7.66 -1.50
C GLU A 62 3.85 7.08 -0.44
N ALA A 63 3.76 5.77 -0.17
CA ALA A 63 4.68 5.08 0.72
C ALA A 63 6.12 5.16 0.18
N GLN A 64 6.31 4.90 -1.11
CA GLN A 64 7.63 4.96 -1.76
C GLN A 64 8.23 6.35 -1.69
N LYS A 65 7.44 7.40 -1.97
CA LYS A 65 7.89 8.81 -1.87
C LYS A 65 8.36 9.18 -0.47
N GLN A 66 7.86 8.48 0.56
CA GLN A 66 8.27 8.62 1.96
C GLN A 66 9.39 7.64 2.37
N GLY A 67 10.02 6.96 1.42
CA GLY A 67 11.14 6.04 1.65
C GLY A 67 10.74 4.71 2.27
N MET A 68 9.47 4.32 2.15
CA MET A 68 8.92 3.07 2.70
C MET A 68 8.21 2.27 1.62
N LEU A 69 7.95 1.00 1.88
CA LEU A 69 7.20 0.12 0.98
C LEU A 69 6.12 -0.61 1.78
N LEU A 70 4.92 -0.69 1.21
CA LEU A 70 3.80 -1.46 1.79
C LEU A 70 3.95 -2.95 1.46
N THR A 71 3.46 -3.81 2.33
CA THR A 71 3.25 -5.24 2.09
C THR A 71 1.84 -5.50 1.57
N TYR A 72 1.55 -6.73 1.15
CA TYR A 72 0.17 -7.12 0.82
C TYR A 72 -0.73 -7.13 2.05
N GLU A 73 -0.17 -7.44 3.22
CA GLU A 73 -0.85 -7.41 4.50
C GLU A 73 -1.23 -5.98 4.88
N ASP A 74 -0.36 -5.00 4.64
CA ASP A 74 -0.66 -3.58 4.84
C ASP A 74 -1.80 -3.14 3.91
N LEU A 75 -1.72 -3.51 2.62
CA LEU A 75 -2.78 -3.20 1.66
C LEU A 75 -4.11 -3.87 2.02
N ASN A 76 -4.10 -5.09 2.55
CA ASN A 76 -5.29 -5.76 3.05
C ASN A 76 -5.90 -4.99 4.22
N ALA A 77 -5.08 -4.60 5.21
CA ALA A 77 -5.54 -3.80 6.34
C ALA A 77 -6.13 -2.45 5.91
N LEU A 78 -5.57 -1.81 4.87
CA LEU A 78 -6.04 -0.52 4.35
C LEU A 78 -7.29 -0.63 3.46
N LEU A 79 -7.38 -1.67 2.63
CA LEU A 79 -8.40 -1.79 1.56
C LEU A 79 -9.45 -2.88 1.83
N LEU A 80 -9.33 -3.59 2.95
CA LEU A 80 -10.21 -4.68 3.39
C LEU A 80 -10.47 -5.71 2.29
N SER A 81 -9.45 -5.97 1.48
CA SER A 81 -9.50 -6.84 0.32
C SER A 81 -8.54 -8.01 0.50
N SER A 82 -8.99 -9.22 0.18
CA SER A 82 -8.18 -10.41 0.36
C SER A 82 -6.84 -10.30 -0.40
N VAL A 83 -5.78 -10.85 0.19
CA VAL A 83 -4.45 -10.87 -0.44
C VAL A 83 -4.47 -11.50 -1.83
N SER A 84 -5.30 -12.53 -2.06
CA SER A 84 -5.47 -13.15 -3.39
C SER A 84 -6.08 -12.19 -4.42
N THR A 85 -7.02 -11.34 -4.02
CA THR A 85 -7.57 -10.29 -4.87
C THR A 85 -6.54 -9.20 -5.14
N LEU A 86 -5.83 -8.75 -4.11
CA LEU A 86 -4.76 -7.75 -4.25
C LEU A 86 -3.63 -8.22 -5.17
N LYS A 87 -3.22 -9.50 -5.09
CA LYS A 87 -2.22 -10.07 -6.01
C LYS A 87 -2.71 -10.07 -7.46
N ARG A 88 -3.97 -10.43 -7.70
CA ARG A 88 -4.59 -10.36 -9.03
C ARG A 88 -4.61 -8.93 -9.56
N ASP A 89 -5.02 -7.98 -8.75
CA ASP A 89 -5.04 -6.55 -9.11
C ASP A 89 -3.65 -6.02 -9.44
N VAL A 90 -2.64 -6.33 -8.61
CA VAL A 90 -1.24 -5.95 -8.87
C VAL A 90 -0.70 -6.63 -10.14
N SER A 91 -1.07 -7.88 -10.41
CA SER A 91 -0.69 -8.56 -11.66
C SER A 91 -1.29 -7.86 -12.88
N THR A 92 -2.57 -7.49 -12.83
CA THR A 92 -3.25 -6.72 -13.87
C THR A 92 -2.58 -5.36 -14.08
N LEU A 93 -2.33 -4.61 -13.00
CA LEU A 93 -1.65 -3.31 -13.05
C LEU A 93 -0.26 -3.40 -13.69
N LYS A 94 0.54 -4.41 -13.32
CA LYS A 94 1.86 -4.62 -13.93
C LYS A 94 1.77 -4.94 -15.41
N LYS A 95 0.80 -5.75 -15.84
CA LYS A 95 0.55 -6.03 -17.26
C LYS A 95 0.12 -4.77 -18.04
N GLN A 96 -0.53 -3.83 -17.38
CA GLN A 96 -0.91 -2.52 -17.91
C GLN A 96 0.25 -1.50 -17.88
N GLY A 97 1.44 -1.88 -17.44
CA GLY A 97 2.61 -1.00 -17.36
C GLY A 97 2.65 -0.09 -16.12
N CYS A 98 1.75 -0.28 -15.15
CA CYS A 98 1.78 0.48 -13.90
C CYS A 98 2.86 -0.06 -12.95
N PHE A 99 3.65 0.83 -12.36
CA PHE A 99 4.62 0.50 -11.33
C PHE A 99 3.93 0.41 -9.96
N VAL A 100 4.08 -0.74 -9.29
CA VAL A 100 3.53 -0.97 -7.95
C VAL A 100 4.67 -1.33 -7.00
N HIS A 101 4.95 -0.43 -6.07
CA HIS A 101 6.11 -0.48 -5.17
C HIS A 101 5.75 -1.18 -3.86
N LEU A 102 5.91 -2.52 -3.84
CA LEU A 102 5.63 -3.35 -2.68
C LEU A 102 6.89 -3.97 -2.07
N LYS A 103 6.83 -4.21 -0.76
CA LYS A 103 7.85 -4.89 0.02
C LYS A 103 7.67 -6.39 -0.10
N GLY A 104 8.69 -7.06 -0.62
CA GLY A 104 8.74 -8.52 -0.74
C GLY A 104 8.16 -9.05 -2.06
N ARG A 105 8.54 -10.29 -2.40
CA ARG A 105 7.97 -11.06 -3.50
C ARG A 105 7.32 -12.31 -2.92
N ARG A 106 6.00 -12.32 -2.75
CA ARG A 106 5.22 -13.54 -2.56
C ARG A 106 3.86 -13.41 -3.21
#